data_AF-A0A0C3A7Y4-F1
#
_entry.id   AF-A0A0C3A7Y4-F1
#
_cell.length_a   1.000
_cell.length_b   1.000
_cell.length_c   1.000
_cell.angle_alpha   90.00
_cell.angle_beta   90.00
_cell.angle_gamma   90.00
#
_symmetry.space_group_name_H-M   'P 1'
#
loop_
_entity.id
_entity.type
_entity.pdbx_description
1 polymer ?
#
loop_
_entity_poly.entity_id
_entity_poly.type
_entity_poly.pdbx_seq_one_letter_code
_entity_poly.pdbx_strand_id
1 'polypeptide(L)'
;MLDDYFGDWNWKKLIMLGPSILRKVKEAIPEHNNHQQDFKELTRSLMLKFPVQLTLWKQQVEEWENYSMNPNPFEVKNDGITQASVRLQLAKDEAKLSVGESELSLHPDVMPSIFIGTGIDLEEQQRRLHEATKLGLCTTDTQQAWVQQRSNLLMRHIEAWQQIQVLFIPGVNNLPLFLPSQMTGKAGCPRVLNMVEFQLREGQAHDSLNDLCQGLQSHTYILKFKDRFLWDAAATRYRIAYHVLCTLGPLLGQVGWRDELHPLADEDVCGLMNGYDLRPGEGRHRISWIWQVCGYSEQATENELDDGFQEAIRVEWCKARARTHHWQEEVKLLFEEMQWML
;
A
#
# COMPACT_ATOMS: atom_id res chain seq x y z
N MET A 1 5.42 40.32 -33.43
CA MET A 1 5.40 40.13 -31.96
C MET A 1 5.14 38.69 -31.56
N LEU A 2 4.02 38.05 -31.94
CA LEU A 2 3.84 36.60 -31.71
C LEU A 2 4.77 35.73 -32.57
N ASP A 3 4.96 36.11 -33.83
CA ASP A 3 5.80 35.37 -34.78
C ASP A 3 7.29 35.38 -34.35
N ASP A 4 7.77 36.52 -33.86
CA ASP A 4 9.13 36.65 -33.31
C ASP A 4 9.34 35.78 -32.05
N TYR A 5 8.31 35.68 -31.20
CA TYR A 5 8.33 34.82 -30.02
C TYR A 5 8.38 33.34 -30.40
N PHE A 6 7.56 32.91 -31.38
CA PHE A 6 7.61 31.55 -31.90
C PHE A 6 8.94 31.24 -32.61
N GLY A 7 9.51 32.22 -33.33
CA GLY A 7 10.83 32.11 -33.94
C GLY A 7 11.95 31.89 -32.92
N ASP A 8 12.00 32.71 -31.87
CA ASP A 8 12.98 32.56 -30.77
C ASP A 8 12.79 31.21 -30.04
N TRP A 9 11.56 30.78 -29.80
CA TRP A 9 11.27 29.50 -29.15
C TRP A 9 11.71 28.30 -29.98
N ASN A 10 11.45 28.33 -31.29
CA ASN A 10 11.88 27.29 -32.23
C ASN A 10 13.41 27.26 -32.37
N TRP A 11 14.06 28.42 -32.44
CA TRP A 11 15.52 28.52 -32.48
C TRP A 11 16.16 27.95 -31.21
N LYS A 12 15.66 28.32 -30.03
CA LYS A 12 16.12 27.76 -28.75
C LYS A 12 15.94 26.25 -28.68
N LYS A 13 14.78 25.73 -29.10
CA LYS A 13 14.54 24.28 -29.18
C LYS A 13 15.56 23.58 -30.07
N LEU A 14 15.84 24.14 -31.25
CA LEU A 14 16.76 23.56 -32.21
C LEU A 14 18.20 23.54 -31.69
N ILE A 15 18.68 24.64 -31.09
CA ILE A 15 20.03 24.70 -30.50
C ILE A 15 20.16 23.81 -29.26
N MET A 16 19.11 23.71 -28.44
CA MET A 16 19.12 22.89 -27.22
C MET A 16 18.87 21.40 -27.49
N LEU A 17 18.42 21.03 -28.69
CA LEU A 17 18.09 19.65 -29.05
C LEU A 17 19.32 18.74 -28.90
N GLY A 18 20.44 19.07 -29.55
CA GLY A 18 21.67 18.27 -29.52
C GLY A 18 22.19 17.99 -28.09
N PRO A 19 22.40 19.00 -27.25
CA PRO A 19 22.78 18.82 -25.84
C PRO A 19 21.75 18.01 -25.04
N SER A 20 20.45 18.20 -25.30
CA SER A 20 19.39 17.46 -24.62
C SER A 20 19.42 15.97 -24.97
N ILE A 21 19.57 15.63 -26.26
CA ILE A 21 19.69 14.25 -26.72
C ILE A 21 20.96 13.60 -26.17
N LEU A 22 22.10 14.29 -26.21
CA LEU A 22 23.34 13.75 -25.66
C LEU A 22 23.19 13.41 -24.16
N ARG A 23 22.50 14.25 -23.39
CA ARG A 23 22.19 13.99 -21.98
C ARG A 23 21.28 12.77 -21.84
N LYS A 24 20.20 12.69 -22.61
CA LYS A 24 19.29 11.53 -22.59
C LYS A 24 19.99 10.23 -22.98
N VAL A 25 20.84 10.24 -24.00
CA VAL A 25 21.62 9.06 -24.44
C VAL A 25 22.58 8.58 -23.35
N LYS A 26 23.24 9.51 -22.65
CA LYS A 26 24.13 9.19 -21.52
C LYS A 26 23.41 8.54 -20.34
N GLU A 27 22.10 8.69 -20.25
CA GLU A 27 21.24 8.08 -19.21
C GLU A 27 20.60 6.79 -19.73
N ALA A 28 19.93 6.85 -20.88
CA ALA A 28 19.14 5.75 -21.42
C ALA A 28 19.98 4.51 -21.76
N ILE A 29 21.22 4.66 -22.26
CA ILE A 29 22.07 3.49 -22.58
C ILE A 29 22.48 2.71 -21.32
N PRO A 30 23.06 3.34 -20.28
CA PRO A 30 23.33 2.65 -19.02
C PRO A 30 22.08 2.01 -18.40
N GLU A 31 20.97 2.75 -18.31
CA GLU A 31 19.73 2.25 -17.71
C GLU A 31 19.16 1.05 -18.50
N HIS A 32 19.12 1.12 -19.83
CA HIS A 32 18.75 -0.01 -20.68
C HIS A 32 19.61 -1.24 -20.40
N ASN A 33 20.94 -1.07 -20.32
CA ASN A 33 21.85 -2.20 -20.11
C ASN A 33 21.65 -2.85 -18.74
N ASN A 34 21.51 -2.04 -17.68
CA ASN A 34 21.25 -2.51 -16.33
C ASN A 34 19.93 -3.29 -16.27
N HIS A 35 18.82 -2.67 -16.71
CA HIS A 35 17.51 -3.31 -16.68
C HIS A 35 17.43 -4.56 -17.55
N GLN A 36 18.10 -4.57 -18.70
CA GLN A 36 18.16 -5.76 -19.55
C GLN A 36 18.92 -6.90 -18.86
N GLN A 37 20.02 -6.60 -18.15
CA GLN A 37 20.77 -7.60 -17.40
C GLN A 37 19.92 -8.15 -16.24
N ASP A 38 19.31 -7.28 -15.45
CA ASP A 38 18.45 -7.65 -14.31
C ASP A 38 17.28 -8.53 -14.77
N PHE A 39 16.62 -8.14 -15.87
CA PHE A 39 15.51 -8.91 -16.42
C PHE A 39 15.94 -10.29 -16.93
N LYS A 40 17.10 -10.39 -17.58
CA LYS A 40 17.68 -11.68 -18.02
C LYS A 40 17.99 -12.58 -16.82
N GLU A 41 18.59 -12.03 -15.77
CA GLU A 41 18.91 -12.78 -14.56
C GLU A 41 17.65 -13.26 -13.83
N LEU A 42 16.69 -12.36 -13.63
CA LEU A 42 15.39 -12.69 -13.04
C LEU A 42 14.71 -13.80 -13.85
N THR A 43 14.58 -13.64 -15.17
CA THR A 43 13.95 -14.63 -16.05
C THR A 43 14.67 -15.97 -16.01
N ARG A 44 16.02 -15.99 -16.00
CA ARG A 44 16.82 -17.22 -15.86
C ARG A 44 16.53 -17.92 -14.53
N SER A 45 16.47 -17.16 -13.43
CA SER A 45 16.20 -17.71 -12.11
C SER A 45 14.79 -18.31 -12.01
N LEU A 46 13.80 -17.64 -12.60
CA LEU A 46 12.41 -18.11 -12.65
C LEU A 46 12.24 -19.29 -13.57
N MET A 47 12.96 -19.36 -14.69
CA MET A 47 12.92 -20.53 -15.58
C MET A 47 13.43 -21.80 -14.89
N LEU A 48 14.39 -21.68 -13.96
CA LEU A 48 14.90 -22.82 -13.19
C LEU A 48 13.92 -23.29 -12.11
N LYS A 49 13.16 -22.37 -11.51
CA LYS A 49 12.28 -22.66 -10.36
C LYS A 49 10.81 -22.89 -10.76
N PHE A 50 10.30 -22.15 -11.76
CA PHE A 50 8.89 -22.06 -12.14
C PHE A 50 8.71 -22.00 -13.68
N PRO A 51 9.17 -23.02 -14.44
CA PRO A 51 9.16 -22.97 -15.91
C PRO A 51 7.76 -22.92 -16.53
N VAL A 52 6.79 -23.62 -15.93
CA VAL A 52 5.41 -23.68 -16.43
C VAL A 52 4.71 -22.33 -16.24
N GLN A 53 4.84 -21.77 -15.04
CA GLN A 53 4.26 -20.49 -14.65
C GLN A 53 4.83 -19.35 -15.48
N LEU A 54 6.16 -19.31 -15.67
CA LEU A 54 6.80 -18.29 -16.50
C LEU A 54 6.28 -18.30 -17.94
N THR A 55 6.00 -19.49 -18.49
CA THR A 55 5.42 -19.64 -19.83
C THR A 55 4.00 -19.08 -19.88
N LEU A 56 3.18 -19.39 -18.87
CA LEU A 56 1.82 -18.86 -18.73
C LEU A 56 1.81 -17.34 -18.59
N TRP A 57 2.65 -16.77 -17.72
CA TRP A 57 2.73 -15.33 -17.50
C TRP A 57 3.18 -14.60 -18.76
N LYS A 58 4.15 -15.16 -19.48
CA LYS A 58 4.59 -14.61 -20.76
C LYS A 58 3.45 -14.56 -21.77
N GLN A 59 2.67 -15.63 -21.88
CA GLN A 59 1.50 -15.67 -22.75
C GLN A 59 0.46 -14.61 -22.35
N GLN A 60 0.11 -14.52 -21.06
CA GLN A 60 -0.86 -13.53 -20.56
C GLN A 60 -0.46 -12.09 -20.88
N VAL A 61 0.83 -11.76 -20.71
CA VAL A 61 1.34 -10.42 -21.01
C VAL A 61 1.29 -10.14 -22.51
N GLU A 62 1.72 -11.09 -23.35
CA GLU A 62 1.69 -10.91 -24.80
C GLU A 62 0.25 -10.81 -25.34
N GLU A 63 -0.69 -11.59 -24.79
CA GLU A 63 -2.12 -11.50 -25.14
C GLU A 63 -2.71 -10.14 -24.73
N TRP A 64 -2.35 -9.62 -23.56
CA TRP A 64 -2.81 -8.32 -23.09
C TRP A 64 -2.21 -7.16 -23.90
N GLU A 65 -0.93 -7.24 -24.25
CA GLU A 65 -0.26 -6.24 -25.12
C GLU A 65 -0.88 -6.18 -26.51
N ASN A 66 -1.33 -7.31 -27.04
CA ASN A 66 -2.03 -7.36 -28.33
C ASN A 66 -3.48 -6.85 -28.23
N TYR A 67 -4.18 -7.14 -27.13
CA TYR A 67 -5.58 -6.78 -26.91
C TYR A 67 -5.82 -6.28 -25.49
N SER A 68 -5.94 -4.96 -25.33
CA SER A 68 -6.17 -4.27 -24.05
C SER A 68 -7.50 -4.61 -23.34
N MET A 69 -8.37 -5.43 -23.95
CA MET A 69 -9.60 -5.93 -23.33
C MET A 69 -9.37 -7.21 -22.49
N ASN A 70 -8.20 -7.84 -22.62
CA ASN A 70 -7.84 -8.99 -21.83
C ASN A 70 -7.57 -8.60 -20.36
N PRO A 71 -7.62 -9.55 -19.41
CA PRO A 71 -7.31 -9.28 -18.02
C PRO A 71 -5.91 -8.69 -17.87
N ASN A 72 -5.80 -7.64 -17.05
CA ASN A 72 -4.56 -6.93 -16.82
C ASN A 72 -3.57 -7.80 -16.02
N PRO A 73 -2.41 -8.18 -16.59
CA PRO A 73 -1.45 -9.05 -15.92
C PRO A 73 -0.66 -8.35 -14.79
N PHE A 74 -0.82 -7.03 -14.65
CA PHE A 74 -0.20 -6.24 -13.58
C PHE A 74 -1.10 -6.08 -12.34
N GLU A 75 -2.37 -6.44 -12.44
CA GLU A 75 -3.28 -6.42 -11.30
C GLU A 75 -3.01 -7.61 -10.40
N VAL A 76 -2.73 -7.32 -9.13
CA VAL A 76 -2.68 -8.33 -8.08
C VAL A 76 -4.12 -8.73 -7.77
N LYS A 77 -4.45 -10.01 -7.95
CA LYS A 77 -5.73 -10.54 -7.51
C LYS A 77 -5.73 -10.69 -5.98
N ASN A 78 -6.06 -9.62 -5.27
CA ASN A 78 -6.27 -9.68 -3.83
C ASN A 78 -7.70 -10.16 -3.55
N ASP A 79 -7.87 -11.46 -3.32
CA ASP A 79 -9.13 -12.03 -2.81
C ASP A 79 -9.31 -11.80 -1.29
N GLY A 80 -8.40 -11.08 -0.64
CA GLY A 80 -8.36 -10.86 0.80
C GLY A 80 -9.27 -9.74 1.33
N ILE A 81 -9.47 -9.74 2.65
CA ILE A 81 -10.29 -8.75 3.38
C ILE A 81 -9.58 -7.39 3.34
N THR A 82 -10.21 -6.37 2.76
CA THR A 82 -9.70 -4.97 2.78
C THR A 82 -10.57 -4.08 3.67
N GLN A 83 -10.03 -2.98 4.21
CA GLN A 83 -10.83 -2.05 5.01
C GLN A 83 -12.00 -1.46 4.19
N ALA A 84 -11.79 -1.23 2.89
CA ALA A 84 -12.83 -0.77 1.98
C ALA A 84 -13.95 -1.81 1.79
N SER A 85 -13.60 -3.10 1.64
CA SER A 85 -14.58 -4.19 1.54
C SER A 85 -15.41 -4.33 2.82
N VAL A 86 -14.78 -4.17 3.99
CA VAL A 86 -15.47 -4.19 5.29
C VAL A 86 -16.42 -3.00 5.43
N ARG A 87 -15.98 -1.78 5.06
CA ARG A 87 -16.85 -0.58 5.06
C ARG A 87 -18.09 -0.80 4.16
N LEU A 88 -17.90 -1.40 2.99
CA LEU A 88 -19.00 -1.73 2.08
C LEU A 88 -19.96 -2.75 2.68
N GLN A 89 -19.45 -3.80 3.33
CA GLN A 89 -20.27 -4.82 3.99
C GLN A 89 -21.09 -4.21 5.13
N LEU A 90 -20.46 -3.44 6.01
CA LEU A 90 -21.12 -2.75 7.12
C LEU A 90 -22.25 -1.83 6.63
N ALA A 91 -21.99 -1.03 5.59
CA ALA A 91 -23.01 -0.15 5.02
C ALA A 91 -24.21 -0.94 4.42
N LYS A 92 -23.94 -2.09 3.78
CA LYS A 92 -25.01 -2.98 3.27
C LYS A 92 -25.83 -3.59 4.40
N ASP A 93 -25.20 -3.96 5.50
CA ASP A 93 -25.90 -4.58 6.64
C ASP A 93 -26.72 -3.54 7.42
N GLU A 94 -26.19 -2.33 7.62
CA GLU A 94 -26.95 -1.19 8.18
C GLU A 94 -28.15 -0.80 7.29
N ALA A 95 -28.00 -0.87 5.96
CA ALA A 95 -29.11 -0.64 5.03
C ALA A 95 -30.21 -1.72 5.09
N LYS A 96 -29.88 -2.96 5.46
CA LYS A 96 -30.89 -4.02 5.65
C LYS A 96 -31.64 -3.84 6.96
N LEU A 97 -30.94 -3.45 8.02
CA LEU A 97 -31.52 -3.24 9.35
C LEU A 97 -32.52 -2.06 9.35
N SER A 98 -32.22 -0.99 8.62
CA SER A 98 -33.12 0.17 8.49
C SER A 98 -34.45 -0.11 7.76
N VAL A 99 -34.55 -1.22 7.02
CA VAL A 99 -35.77 -1.66 6.33
C VAL A 99 -36.63 -2.59 7.20
N GLY A 100 -36.03 -3.25 8.20
CA GLY A 100 -36.65 -4.35 8.94
C GLY A 100 -37.21 -4.01 10.33
N GLU A 101 -36.59 -3.12 11.10
CA GLU A 101 -37.04 -2.75 12.45
C GLU A 101 -36.78 -1.27 12.75
N SER A 102 -37.64 -0.69 13.59
CA SER A 102 -37.55 0.69 14.12
C SER A 102 -36.42 0.83 15.14
N GLU A 103 -35.19 0.48 14.77
CA GLU A 103 -34.01 0.74 15.59
C GLU A 103 -33.61 2.21 15.41
N LEU A 104 -33.82 3.01 16.46
CA LEU A 104 -33.54 4.44 16.48
C LEU A 104 -32.04 4.66 16.28
N SER A 105 -31.64 5.05 15.08
CA SER A 105 -30.33 5.65 14.83
C SER A 105 -30.11 6.77 15.84
N LEU A 106 -29.10 6.63 16.71
CA LEU A 106 -28.80 7.59 17.78
C LEU A 106 -28.47 9.00 17.25
N HIS A 107 -28.11 9.10 15.96
CA HIS A 107 -27.93 10.34 15.22
C HIS A 107 -28.63 10.23 13.85
N PRO A 108 -29.28 11.31 13.34
CA PRO A 108 -30.03 11.27 12.08
C PRO A 108 -29.16 10.96 10.85
N ASP A 109 -27.92 11.46 10.81
CA ASP A 109 -27.06 11.40 9.62
C ASP A 109 -25.81 10.50 9.78
N VAL A 110 -25.61 9.88 10.95
CA VAL A 110 -24.36 9.15 11.25
C VAL A 110 -24.67 7.77 11.80
N MET A 111 -24.21 6.75 11.08
CA MET A 111 -24.31 5.34 11.48
C MET A 111 -23.08 4.90 12.29
N PRO A 112 -23.19 3.81 13.09
CA PRO A 112 -22.08 3.24 13.84
C PRO A 112 -20.82 2.98 13.01
N SER A 113 -20.95 2.41 11.81
CA SER A 113 -19.82 2.12 10.91
C SER A 113 -19.04 3.39 10.52
N ILE A 114 -19.75 4.46 10.20
CA ILE A 114 -19.19 5.77 9.83
C ILE A 114 -18.55 6.44 11.04
N PHE A 115 -19.20 6.38 12.21
CA PHE A 115 -18.68 6.97 13.43
C PHE A 115 -17.34 6.35 13.84
N ILE A 116 -17.22 5.02 13.84
CA ILE A 116 -15.97 4.34 14.17
C ILE A 116 -14.93 4.52 13.06
N GLY A 117 -15.33 4.44 11.79
CA GLY A 117 -14.44 4.66 10.65
C GLY A 117 -13.78 6.03 10.68
N THR A 118 -14.56 7.08 10.94
CA THR A 118 -14.04 8.45 11.10
C THR A 118 -13.12 8.60 12.31
N GLY A 119 -13.40 7.91 13.42
CA GLY A 119 -12.50 7.88 14.58
C GLY A 119 -11.14 7.26 14.27
N ILE A 120 -11.11 6.14 13.54
CA ILE A 120 -9.87 5.49 13.07
C ILE A 120 -9.10 6.41 12.11
N ASP A 121 -9.79 7.10 11.19
CA ASP A 121 -9.17 8.04 10.27
C ASP A 121 -8.54 9.24 11.01
N LEU A 122 -9.18 9.73 12.08
CA LEU A 122 -8.65 10.81 12.93
C LEU A 122 -7.40 10.38 13.73
N GLU A 123 -7.40 9.17 14.27
CA GLU A 123 -6.21 8.59 14.93
C GLU A 123 -5.02 8.52 13.97
N GLU A 124 -5.26 8.07 12.74
CA GLU A 124 -4.24 8.01 11.69
C GLU A 124 -3.74 9.42 11.30
N GLN A 125 -4.62 10.42 11.26
CA GLN A 125 -4.23 11.82 11.03
C GLN A 125 -3.36 12.38 12.17
N GLN A 126 -3.69 12.06 13.43
CA GLN A 126 -2.87 12.43 14.60
C GLN A 126 -1.47 11.84 14.51
N ARG A 127 -1.38 10.55 14.17
CA ARG A 127 -0.10 9.84 14.03
C ARG A 127 0.78 10.47 12.96
N ARG A 128 0.24 10.70 11.76
CA ARG A 128 0.98 11.34 10.65
C ARG A 128 1.49 12.73 11.02
N LEU A 129 0.68 13.50 11.75
CA LEU A 129 1.09 14.84 12.21
C LEU A 129 2.22 14.75 13.24
N HIS A 130 2.14 13.80 14.18
CA HIS A 130 3.17 13.56 15.19
C HIS A 130 4.49 13.06 14.58
N GLU A 131 4.43 12.19 13.57
CA GLU A 131 5.62 11.76 12.83
C GLU A 131 6.27 12.92 12.07
N ALA A 132 5.45 13.79 11.45
CA ALA A 132 5.95 14.96 10.73
C ALA A 132 6.70 15.94 11.65
N THR A 133 6.24 16.13 12.89
CA THR A 133 6.93 16.97 13.88
C THR A 133 8.21 16.30 14.39
N LYS A 134 8.18 14.99 14.67
CA LYS A 134 9.34 14.22 15.16
C LYS A 134 10.49 14.18 14.15
N LEU A 135 10.20 14.11 12.85
CA LEU A 135 11.21 14.06 11.79
C LEU A 135 11.91 15.40 11.54
N GLY A 136 11.61 16.44 12.33
CA GLY A 136 12.22 17.76 12.15
C GLY A 136 11.86 18.42 10.82
N LEU A 137 10.76 18.00 10.17
CA LEU A 137 10.25 18.58 8.92
C LEU A 137 9.68 20.00 9.10
N CYS A 138 9.90 20.63 10.26
CA CYS A 138 9.33 21.91 10.68
C CYS A 138 10.42 22.95 10.99
N THR A 139 11.46 23.00 10.16
CA THR A 139 12.57 23.94 10.33
C THR A 139 12.25 25.32 9.79
N THR A 140 11.34 25.44 8.83
CA THR A 140 10.93 26.72 8.24
C THR A 140 9.58 27.21 8.76
N ASP A 141 9.40 28.54 8.83
CA ASP A 141 8.13 29.16 9.24
C ASP A 141 6.94 28.69 8.39
N THR A 142 7.18 28.39 7.10
CA THR A 142 6.17 27.82 6.19
C THR A 142 5.74 26.41 6.59
N GLN A 143 6.68 25.56 7.02
CA GLN A 143 6.38 24.21 7.49
C GLN A 143 5.70 24.24 8.87
N GLN A 144 6.13 25.15 9.75
CA GLN A 144 5.49 25.35 11.06
C GLN A 144 4.05 25.86 10.92
N ALA A 145 3.81 26.83 10.02
CA ALA A 145 2.46 27.29 9.71
C ALA A 145 1.59 26.15 9.17
N TRP A 146 2.14 25.31 8.29
CA TRP A 146 1.42 24.14 7.75
C TRP A 146 1.05 23.13 8.85
N VAL A 147 1.98 22.77 9.74
CA VAL A 147 1.69 21.88 10.87
C VAL A 147 0.66 22.50 11.81
N GLN A 148 0.76 23.79 12.11
CA GLN A 148 -0.18 24.48 12.97
C GLN A 148 -1.60 24.50 12.37
N GLN A 149 -1.72 24.80 11.07
CA GLN A 149 -3.01 24.78 10.37
C GLN A 149 -3.64 23.39 10.38
N ARG A 150 -2.83 22.35 10.13
CA ARG A 150 -3.28 20.96 10.13
C ARG A 150 -3.66 20.48 11.54
N SER A 151 -2.93 20.91 12.56
CA SER A 151 -3.26 20.68 13.98
C SER A 151 -4.58 21.34 14.35
N ASN A 152 -4.81 22.58 13.93
CA ASN A 152 -6.07 23.30 14.21
C ASN A 152 -7.27 22.64 13.54
N LEU A 153 -7.12 22.21 12.28
CA LEU A 153 -8.18 21.50 11.55
C LEU A 153 -8.50 20.16 12.22
N LEU A 154 -7.46 19.40 12.58
CA LEU A 154 -7.61 18.12 13.26
C LEU A 154 -8.30 18.27 14.61
N MET A 155 -7.92 19.28 15.40
CA MET A 155 -8.56 19.59 16.67
C MET A 155 -10.06 19.87 16.49
N ARG A 156 -10.45 20.68 15.50
CA ARG A 156 -11.87 20.94 15.20
C ARG A 156 -12.63 19.68 14.78
N HIS A 157 -12.00 18.80 14.00
CA HIS A 157 -12.63 17.54 13.61
C HIS A 157 -12.80 16.60 14.81
N ILE A 158 -11.81 16.55 15.71
CA ILE A 158 -11.91 15.79 16.97
C ILE A 158 -13.02 16.35 17.85
N GLU A 159 -13.11 17.66 18.01
CA GLU A 159 -14.19 18.31 18.78
C GLU A 159 -15.58 17.99 18.18
N ALA A 160 -15.73 18.06 16.86
CA ALA A 160 -16.97 17.70 16.18
C ALA A 160 -17.32 16.20 16.35
N TRP A 161 -16.32 15.33 16.25
CA TRP A 161 -16.49 13.89 16.48
C TRP A 161 -16.87 13.57 17.93
N GLN A 162 -16.27 14.27 18.91
CA GLN A 162 -16.61 14.16 20.33
C GLN A 162 -18.05 14.56 20.63
N GLN A 163 -18.60 15.57 19.93
CA GLN A 163 -20.02 15.95 20.08
C GLN A 163 -20.95 14.78 19.73
N ILE A 164 -20.59 14.00 18.70
CA ILE A 164 -21.34 12.81 18.29
C ILE A 164 -21.06 11.63 19.23
N GLN A 165 -19.84 11.49 19.74
CA GLN A 165 -19.45 10.41 20.66
C GLN A 165 -20.35 10.33 21.89
N VAL A 166 -20.78 11.46 22.45
CA VAL A 166 -21.66 11.51 23.62
C VAL A 166 -23.00 10.78 23.38
N LEU A 167 -23.48 10.74 22.14
CA LEU A 167 -24.72 10.05 21.75
C LEU A 167 -24.53 8.52 21.72
N PHE A 168 -23.38 8.07 21.21
CA PHE A 168 -23.07 6.65 21.03
C PHE A 168 -22.48 5.99 22.29
N ILE A 169 -21.75 6.75 23.11
CA ILE A 169 -21.08 6.28 24.32
C ILE A 169 -21.28 7.31 25.46
N PRO A 170 -22.42 7.27 26.16
CA PRO A 170 -22.69 8.21 27.23
C PRO A 170 -21.75 7.97 28.42
N GLY A 171 -21.03 9.02 28.85
CA GLY A 171 -20.11 8.97 30.00
C GLY A 171 -18.65 9.30 29.70
N VAL A 172 -18.30 9.55 28.43
CA VAL A 172 -16.94 9.94 27.99
C VAL A 172 -16.83 11.44 27.78
N ASN A 173 -17.20 12.23 28.79
CA ASN A 173 -17.10 13.68 28.69
C ASN A 173 -15.68 14.15 29.03
N ASN A 174 -15.10 15.03 28.20
CA ASN A 174 -13.81 15.71 28.42
C ASN A 174 -12.54 14.83 28.37
N LEU A 175 -12.54 13.79 27.54
CA LEU A 175 -11.39 12.91 27.37
C LEU A 175 -10.83 12.96 25.94
N PRO A 176 -9.50 12.78 25.72
CA PRO A 176 -8.90 12.73 24.39
C PRO A 176 -9.54 11.63 23.53
N LEU A 177 -9.43 11.73 22.18
CA LEU A 177 -10.01 10.80 21.19
C LEU A 177 -9.92 9.34 21.68
N PHE A 178 -11.06 8.77 22.08
CA PHE A 178 -11.15 7.41 22.60
C PHE A 178 -12.01 6.54 21.69
N LEU A 179 -11.40 5.53 21.08
CA LEU A 179 -12.10 4.46 20.37
C LEU A 179 -12.60 3.38 21.34
N PRO A 180 -13.61 2.57 20.96
CA PRO A 180 -14.15 1.49 21.79
C PRO A 180 -13.09 0.57 22.43
N SER A 181 -12.05 0.21 21.68
CA SER A 181 -10.91 -0.61 22.13
C SER A 181 -10.07 0.01 23.25
N GLN A 182 -10.04 1.33 23.36
CA GLN A 182 -9.31 2.05 24.40
C GLN A 182 -10.17 2.26 25.66
N MET A 183 -11.44 1.89 25.60
CA MET A 183 -12.40 1.99 26.70
C MET A 183 -12.68 0.66 27.40
N THR A 184 -12.08 -0.44 26.93
CA THR A 184 -12.34 -1.79 27.45
C THR A 184 -12.04 -1.87 28.94
N GLY A 185 -13.08 -2.12 29.74
CA GLY A 185 -13.05 -2.14 31.21
C GLY A 185 -13.83 -1.00 31.89
N LYS A 186 -14.21 0.06 31.15
CA LYS A 186 -15.13 1.09 31.64
C LYS A 186 -16.55 0.78 31.14
N ALA A 187 -17.46 0.51 32.06
CA ALA A 187 -18.84 0.13 31.78
C ALA A 187 -19.58 1.22 30.99
N GLY A 188 -19.74 1.05 29.67
CA GLY A 188 -20.50 2.01 28.87
C GLY A 188 -20.45 1.84 27.34
N CYS A 189 -19.51 1.08 26.76
CA CYS A 189 -19.45 0.96 25.30
C CYS A 189 -20.37 -0.17 24.76
N PRO A 190 -21.31 0.13 23.84
CA PRO A 190 -22.15 -0.87 23.18
C PRO A 190 -21.34 -1.95 22.46
N ARG A 191 -21.78 -3.21 22.53
CA ARG A 191 -21.13 -4.35 21.85
C ARG A 191 -21.05 -4.15 20.33
N VAL A 192 -22.04 -3.48 19.73
CA VAL A 192 -22.09 -3.18 18.29
C VAL A 192 -20.90 -2.33 17.85
N LEU A 193 -20.52 -1.30 18.62
CA LEU A 193 -19.38 -0.44 18.30
C LEU A 193 -18.05 -1.19 18.39
N ASN A 194 -17.90 -2.07 19.40
CA ASN A 194 -16.74 -2.94 19.51
C ASN A 194 -16.64 -3.89 18.31
N MET A 195 -17.76 -4.43 17.83
CA MET A 195 -17.78 -5.30 16.65
C MET A 195 -17.37 -4.56 15.38
N VAL A 196 -17.95 -3.38 15.16
CA VAL A 196 -17.62 -2.51 14.02
C VAL A 196 -16.13 -2.14 14.05
N GLU A 197 -15.58 -1.75 15.21
CA GLU A 197 -14.16 -1.46 15.32
C GLU A 197 -13.31 -2.69 15.01
N PHE A 198 -13.65 -3.86 15.56
CA PHE A 198 -12.94 -5.10 15.29
C PHE A 198 -12.84 -5.38 13.78
N GLN A 199 -13.97 -5.35 13.06
CA GLN A 199 -14.02 -5.62 11.63
C GLN A 199 -13.21 -4.58 10.84
N LEU A 200 -13.33 -3.28 11.18
CA LEU A 200 -12.57 -2.23 10.50
C LEU A 200 -11.06 -2.33 10.76
N ARG A 201 -10.64 -2.83 11.93
CA ARG A 201 -9.24 -3.08 12.28
C ARG A 201 -8.68 -4.33 11.61
N GLU A 202 -9.50 -5.35 11.40
CA GLU A 202 -9.14 -6.54 10.63
C GLU A 202 -8.84 -6.16 9.18
N GLY A 203 -9.71 -5.39 8.52
CA GLY A 203 -9.43 -4.86 7.19
C GLY A 203 -8.21 -3.92 7.17
N GLN A 204 -8.04 -3.07 8.19
CA GLN A 204 -6.87 -2.20 8.30
C GLN A 204 -5.56 -2.99 8.45
N ALA A 205 -5.57 -4.11 9.16
CA ALA A 205 -4.40 -4.95 9.36
C ALA A 205 -3.95 -5.58 8.03
N HIS A 206 -4.88 -6.14 7.26
CA HIS A 206 -4.60 -6.67 5.92
C HIS A 206 -4.08 -5.61 4.95
N ASP A 207 -4.74 -4.44 4.89
CA ASP A 207 -4.28 -3.32 4.05
C ASP A 207 -2.87 -2.87 4.46
N SER A 208 -2.59 -2.80 5.77
CA SER A 208 -1.28 -2.41 6.28
C SER A 208 -0.18 -3.44 5.99
N LEU A 209 -0.49 -4.74 6.01
CA LEU A 209 0.44 -5.78 5.58
C LEU A 209 0.72 -5.70 4.09
N ASN A 210 -0.32 -5.54 3.27
CA ASN A 210 -0.14 -5.39 1.83
C ASN A 210 0.70 -4.14 1.50
N ASP A 211 0.44 -3.00 2.14
CA ASP A 211 1.28 -1.79 2.04
C ASP A 211 2.74 -2.07 2.46
N LEU A 212 2.93 -2.85 3.53
CA LEU A 212 4.26 -3.24 4.02
C LEU A 212 5.00 -4.11 2.99
N CYS A 213 4.34 -5.15 2.48
CA CYS A 213 4.84 -6.03 1.42
C CYS A 213 5.23 -5.23 0.18
N GLN A 214 4.35 -4.35 -0.33
CA GLN A 214 4.62 -3.50 -1.48
C GLN A 214 5.79 -2.53 -1.23
N GLY A 215 5.85 -1.93 -0.03
CA GLY A 215 6.96 -1.06 0.39
C GLY A 215 8.31 -1.80 0.40
N LEU A 216 8.35 -3.03 0.91
CA LEU A 216 9.55 -3.85 0.93
C LEU A 216 9.97 -4.34 -0.46
N GLN A 217 9.00 -4.67 -1.32
CA GLN A 217 9.23 -5.08 -2.70
C GLN A 217 9.81 -3.93 -3.52
N SER A 218 9.20 -2.75 -3.47
CA SER A 218 9.72 -1.56 -4.15
C SER A 218 11.14 -1.22 -3.71
N HIS A 219 11.47 -1.34 -2.42
CA HIS A 219 12.83 -1.10 -1.91
C HIS A 219 13.87 -2.11 -2.42
N THR A 220 13.47 -3.36 -2.62
CA THR A 220 14.36 -4.42 -3.13
C THR A 220 14.82 -4.12 -4.56
N TYR A 221 13.95 -3.52 -5.37
CA TYR A 221 14.23 -3.19 -6.77
C TYR A 221 14.72 -1.75 -6.99
N ILE A 222 14.38 -0.82 -6.10
CA ILE A 222 14.75 0.61 -6.21
C ILE A 222 15.80 0.93 -5.14
N LEU A 223 17.06 0.64 -5.47
CA LEU A 223 18.20 1.09 -4.66
C LEU A 223 18.30 2.63 -4.73
N LYS A 224 17.85 3.32 -3.68
CA LYS A 224 18.63 4.24 -2.82
C LYS A 224 17.80 5.37 -2.21
N PHE A 225 17.92 5.46 -0.87
CA PHE A 225 17.96 6.72 -0.12
C PHE A 225 16.69 7.59 -0.11
N LYS A 226 15.52 7.03 0.24
CA LYS A 226 14.50 7.79 1.01
C LYS A 226 13.34 7.01 1.60
N ASP A 227 13.12 5.75 1.23
CA ASP A 227 11.82 5.10 1.46
C ASP A 227 11.71 4.23 2.72
N ARG A 228 12.73 4.20 3.60
CA ARG A 228 12.62 3.51 4.91
C ARG A 228 11.42 3.98 5.73
N PHE A 229 10.96 5.21 5.51
CA PHE A 229 9.80 5.80 6.19
C PHE A 229 8.45 5.20 5.74
N LEU A 230 8.34 4.67 4.51
CA LEU A 230 7.07 4.19 3.96
C LEU A 230 6.61 2.89 4.63
N TRP A 231 7.52 1.92 4.79
CA TRP A 231 7.18 0.64 5.40
C TRP A 231 7.11 0.71 6.94
N ASP A 232 7.83 1.63 7.58
CA ASP A 232 7.77 1.84 9.05
C ASP A 232 6.39 2.34 9.49
N ALA A 233 5.78 3.23 8.69
CA ALA A 233 4.41 3.67 8.89
C ALA A 233 3.39 2.53 8.66
N ALA A 234 3.62 1.65 7.69
CA ALA A 234 2.77 0.47 7.46
C ALA A 234 2.88 -0.56 8.62
N ALA A 235 4.10 -0.87 9.06
CA ALA A 235 4.35 -1.74 10.21
C ALA A 235 3.70 -1.21 11.49
N THR A 236 3.79 0.10 11.74
CA THR A 236 3.17 0.74 12.90
C THR A 236 1.64 0.65 12.86
N ARG A 237 1.03 0.94 11.70
CA ARG A 237 -0.43 0.78 11.49
C ARG A 237 -0.88 -0.66 11.76
N TYR A 238 -0.13 -1.63 11.25
CA TYR A 238 -0.39 -3.04 11.49
C TYR A 238 -0.37 -3.38 12.98
N ARG A 239 0.69 -2.98 13.69
CA ARG A 239 0.85 -3.25 15.14
C ARG A 239 -0.29 -2.67 15.97
N ILE A 240 -0.74 -1.46 15.65
CA ILE A 240 -1.89 -0.82 16.31
C ILE A 240 -3.15 -1.63 16.06
N ALA A 241 -3.45 -1.95 14.79
CA ALA A 241 -4.62 -2.73 14.43
C ALA A 241 -4.61 -4.11 15.12
N TYR A 242 -3.48 -4.81 15.09
CA TYR A 242 -3.30 -6.10 15.73
C TYR A 242 -3.47 -6.05 17.25
N HIS A 243 -2.97 -5.00 17.91
CA HIS A 243 -3.18 -4.80 19.35
C HIS A 243 -4.67 -4.62 19.68
N VAL A 244 -5.40 -3.86 18.86
CA VAL A 244 -6.86 -3.69 19.02
C VAL A 244 -7.60 -5.02 18.81
N LEU A 245 -7.23 -5.80 17.79
CA LEU A 245 -7.81 -7.14 17.56
C LEU A 245 -7.55 -8.07 18.76
N CYS A 246 -6.35 -8.03 19.35
CA CYS A 246 -6.03 -8.78 20.56
C CYS A 246 -6.90 -8.37 21.77
N THR A 247 -7.30 -7.10 21.84
CA THR A 247 -8.10 -6.56 22.94
C THR A 247 -9.59 -6.89 22.75
N LEU A 248 -10.12 -6.68 21.54
CA LEU A 248 -11.54 -6.85 21.22
C LEU A 248 -11.93 -8.30 20.89
N GLY A 249 -11.03 -9.08 20.28
CA GLY A 249 -11.29 -10.45 19.86
C GLY A 249 -11.82 -11.35 20.98
N PRO A 250 -11.14 -11.45 22.13
CA PRO A 250 -11.63 -12.24 23.28
C PRO A 250 -12.95 -11.74 23.86
N LEU A 251 -13.18 -10.42 23.85
CA LEU A 251 -14.41 -9.81 24.38
C LEU A 251 -15.63 -10.11 23.50
N LEU A 252 -15.42 -10.19 22.19
CA LEU A 252 -16.47 -10.43 21.21
C LEU A 252 -16.69 -11.92 20.90
N GLY A 253 -15.74 -12.77 21.26
CA GLY A 253 -15.72 -14.20 20.92
C GLY A 253 -15.30 -14.45 19.46
N GLN A 254 -14.55 -13.53 18.86
CA GLN A 254 -14.07 -13.68 17.48
C GLN A 254 -12.88 -14.64 17.42
N VAL A 255 -13.00 -15.63 16.55
CA VAL A 255 -12.03 -16.72 16.32
C VAL A 255 -11.62 -16.74 14.84
N GLY A 256 -10.46 -17.33 14.52
CA GLY A 256 -9.99 -17.48 13.12
C GLY A 256 -9.07 -16.35 12.64
N TRP A 257 -9.29 -15.11 13.07
CA TRP A 257 -8.44 -13.97 12.64
C TRP A 257 -6.96 -14.11 13.03
N ARG A 258 -6.65 -14.91 14.06
CA ARG A 258 -5.28 -15.22 14.50
C ARG A 258 -4.58 -16.28 13.64
N ASP A 259 -5.33 -16.98 12.80
CA ASP A 259 -4.77 -18.00 11.90
C ASP A 259 -4.07 -17.32 10.71
N GLU A 260 -4.55 -16.14 10.33
CA GLU A 260 -3.96 -15.32 9.27
C GLU A 260 -3.07 -14.21 9.87
N LEU A 261 -3.56 -13.44 10.84
CA LEU A 261 -2.82 -12.29 11.39
C LEU A 261 -1.96 -12.67 12.60
N HIS A 262 -0.67 -12.33 12.55
CA HIS A 262 0.33 -12.67 13.57
C HIS A 262 1.03 -11.44 14.16
N PRO A 263 1.63 -11.51 15.37
CA PRO A 263 2.42 -10.41 15.91
C PRO A 263 3.60 -10.06 15.00
N LEU A 264 3.71 -8.80 14.59
CA LEU A 264 4.78 -8.32 13.71
C LEU A 264 6.05 -7.93 14.48
N ALA A 265 7.05 -8.82 14.50
CA ALA A 265 8.38 -8.53 15.02
C ALA A 265 9.20 -7.68 14.03
N ASP A 266 10.25 -7.00 14.52
CA ASP A 266 11.15 -6.23 13.64
C ASP A 266 11.92 -7.14 12.66
N GLU A 267 12.14 -8.40 13.05
CA GLU A 267 12.80 -9.43 12.23
C GLU A 267 11.94 -9.88 11.04
N ASP A 268 10.61 -9.77 11.16
CA ASP A 268 9.67 -10.16 10.11
C ASP A 268 9.64 -9.14 8.96
N VAL A 269 10.09 -7.90 9.20
CA VAL A 269 10.11 -6.79 8.23
C VAL A 269 11.32 -6.96 7.29
N CYS A 270 11.23 -7.95 6.41
CA CYS A 270 12.29 -8.28 5.45
C CYS A 270 11.76 -8.41 4.01
N GLY A 271 12.60 -8.05 3.05
CA GLY A 271 12.28 -8.14 1.62
C GLY A 271 12.09 -9.58 1.17
N LEU A 272 11.19 -9.79 0.20
CA LEU A 272 10.88 -11.11 -0.36
C LEU A 272 12.11 -11.83 -0.95
N MET A 273 13.02 -11.05 -1.53
CA MET A 273 14.26 -11.51 -2.15
C MET A 273 15.35 -10.57 -1.68
N ASN A 274 16.25 -11.00 -0.81
CA ASN A 274 17.40 -10.16 -0.45
C ASN A 274 18.28 -9.98 -1.70
N GLY A 275 18.32 -8.77 -2.27
CA GLY A 275 19.15 -8.41 -3.43
C GLY A 275 20.67 -8.51 -3.21
N TYR A 276 21.11 -9.11 -2.09
CA TYR A 276 22.51 -9.28 -1.69
C TYR A 276 22.91 -10.76 -1.51
N ASP A 277 22.01 -11.73 -1.77
CA ASP A 277 22.29 -13.16 -1.65
C ASP A 277 22.90 -13.77 -2.92
N LEU A 278 23.95 -13.12 -3.43
CA LEU A 278 24.97 -13.73 -4.31
C LEU A 278 26.11 -14.38 -3.51
N ARG A 279 25.94 -14.63 -2.20
CA ARG A 279 26.87 -15.46 -1.44
C ARG A 279 26.42 -16.92 -1.47
N PRO A 280 27.24 -17.84 -2.02
CA PRO A 280 26.95 -19.25 -1.95
C PRO A 280 27.19 -19.73 -0.51
N GLY A 281 26.10 -19.81 0.26
CA GLY A 281 26.12 -20.45 1.58
C GLY A 281 25.17 -19.81 2.58
N GLU A 282 23.87 -20.16 2.51
CA GLU A 282 22.96 -20.27 3.67
C GLU A 282 21.60 -20.80 3.20
N GLY A 283 21.49 -22.13 3.08
CA GLY A 283 20.25 -22.81 2.70
C GLY A 283 19.18 -22.86 3.80
N ARG A 284 18.95 -21.77 4.55
CA ARG A 284 18.02 -21.73 5.71
C ARG A 284 17.22 -20.44 5.90
N HIS A 285 17.05 -19.59 4.88
CA HIS A 285 16.12 -18.45 5.01
C HIS A 285 14.68 -18.91 4.69
N ARG A 286 13.82 -18.90 5.71
CA ARG A 286 12.35 -19.04 5.56
C ARG A 286 11.78 -17.68 5.18
N ILE A 287 10.86 -17.66 4.23
CA ILE A 287 10.12 -16.45 3.84
C ILE A 287 9.33 -15.98 5.07
N SER A 288 9.37 -14.67 5.36
CA SER A 288 8.61 -14.10 6.49
C SER A 288 7.10 -14.28 6.29
N TRP A 289 6.38 -14.55 7.38
CA TRP A 289 4.93 -14.77 7.37
C TRP A 289 4.15 -13.56 6.84
N ILE A 290 4.72 -12.35 6.86
CA ILE A 290 4.05 -11.17 6.29
C ILE A 290 3.75 -11.34 4.82
N TRP A 291 4.63 -12.05 4.10
CA TRP A 291 4.40 -12.40 2.71
C TRP A 291 3.24 -13.36 2.62
N GLN A 292 3.13 -14.30 3.58
CA GLN A 292 2.07 -15.32 3.67
C GLN A 292 0.65 -14.73 3.62
N VAL A 293 0.45 -13.63 4.31
CA VAL A 293 -0.88 -12.99 4.43
C VAL A 293 -1.19 -12.04 3.28
N CYS A 294 -0.17 -11.49 2.61
CA CYS A 294 -0.32 -10.66 1.41
C CYS A 294 -0.74 -11.47 0.16
N GLY A 295 -1.25 -12.70 0.34
CA GLY A 295 -1.64 -13.64 -0.71
C GLY A 295 -0.83 -14.94 -0.75
N TYR A 296 0.24 -15.08 0.02
CA TYR A 296 1.05 -16.31 0.01
C TYR A 296 0.52 -17.38 1.01
N SER A 297 -0.50 -18.14 0.65
CA SER A 297 -1.01 -19.17 1.57
C SER A 297 0.00 -20.32 1.79
N GLU A 298 0.29 -20.65 3.06
CA GLU A 298 0.97 -21.90 3.45
C GLU A 298 0.00 -23.10 3.57
N GLN A 299 -1.27 -22.92 3.19
CA GLN A 299 -2.31 -23.95 3.23
C GLN A 299 -2.82 -24.26 1.82
N ALA A 300 -1.89 -24.61 0.93
CA ALA A 300 -2.18 -25.46 -0.22
C ALA A 300 -1.35 -26.74 -0.07
N THR A 301 -2.04 -27.87 -0.08
CA THR A 301 -1.48 -29.22 -0.13
C THR A 301 -0.30 -29.32 -1.11
N GLU A 302 0.73 -30.10 -0.75
CA GLU A 302 2.09 -30.25 -1.32
C GLU A 302 2.25 -30.44 -2.85
N ASN A 303 1.21 -30.29 -3.68
CA ASN A 303 1.27 -30.43 -5.14
C ASN A 303 1.05 -29.14 -5.95
N GLU A 304 0.76 -28.00 -5.31
CA GLU A 304 0.61 -26.71 -6.01
C GLU A 304 1.39 -25.64 -5.24
N LEU A 305 2.49 -25.15 -5.84
CA LEU A 305 3.24 -24.02 -5.29
C LEU A 305 2.29 -22.82 -5.15
N ASP A 306 2.23 -22.26 -3.95
CA ASP A 306 1.46 -21.09 -3.50
C ASP A 306 1.10 -20.05 -4.58
N ASP A 307 -0.20 -19.87 -4.83
CA ASP A 307 -0.79 -19.07 -5.92
C ASP A 307 -0.46 -17.57 -5.77
N GLY A 308 -0.45 -17.01 -4.56
CA GLY A 308 -0.08 -15.60 -4.38
C GLY A 308 1.43 -15.35 -4.37
N PHE A 309 2.25 -16.35 -4.03
CA PHE A 309 3.69 -16.32 -4.32
C PHE A 309 3.95 -16.18 -5.80
N GLN A 310 3.26 -17.00 -6.59
CA GLN A 310 3.31 -16.95 -8.03
C GLN A 310 2.78 -15.61 -8.56
N GLU A 311 1.72 -15.06 -7.98
CA GLU A 311 1.12 -13.79 -8.39
C GLU A 311 2.05 -12.59 -8.17
N ALA A 312 2.71 -12.50 -7.00
CA ALA A 312 3.65 -11.41 -6.74
C ALA A 312 4.88 -11.47 -7.65
N ILE A 313 5.41 -12.67 -7.90
CA ILE A 313 6.50 -12.86 -8.85
C ILE A 313 6.05 -12.54 -10.28
N ARG A 314 4.83 -12.95 -10.67
CA ARG A 314 4.23 -12.63 -11.97
C ARG A 314 4.24 -11.12 -12.17
N VAL A 315 3.69 -10.36 -11.23
CA VAL A 315 3.60 -8.90 -11.31
C VAL A 315 4.99 -8.25 -11.40
N GLU A 316 5.97 -8.70 -10.62
CA GLU A 316 7.33 -8.15 -10.72
C GLU A 316 8.04 -8.53 -12.01
N TRP A 317 7.84 -9.74 -12.50
CA TRP A 317 8.36 -10.15 -13.80
C TRP A 317 7.75 -9.31 -14.92
N CYS A 318 6.44 -9.07 -14.90
CA CYS A 318 5.73 -8.19 -15.85
C CYS A 318 6.30 -6.76 -15.80
N LYS A 319 6.50 -6.19 -14.61
CA LYS A 319 7.07 -4.84 -14.45
C LYS A 319 8.52 -4.78 -14.95
N ALA A 320 9.35 -5.77 -14.64
CA ALA A 320 10.73 -5.84 -15.10
C ALA A 320 10.83 -5.94 -16.63
N ARG A 321 9.94 -6.73 -17.25
CA ARG A 321 9.79 -6.82 -18.72
C ARG A 321 9.41 -5.47 -19.32
N ALA A 322 8.37 -4.83 -18.78
CA ALA A 322 7.88 -3.53 -19.25
C ALA A 322 8.96 -2.44 -19.14
N ARG A 323 9.69 -2.37 -18.02
CA ARG A 323 10.83 -1.44 -17.86
C ARG A 323 11.90 -1.66 -18.93
N THR A 324 12.25 -2.92 -19.19
CA THR A 324 13.25 -3.26 -20.22
C THR A 324 12.79 -2.81 -21.60
N HIS A 325 11.53 -3.09 -21.96
CA HIS A 325 10.96 -2.68 -23.24
C HIS A 325 10.91 -1.15 -23.38
N HIS A 326 10.49 -0.44 -22.34
CA HIS A 326 10.44 1.03 -22.32
C HIS A 326 11.82 1.65 -22.57
N TRP A 327 12.87 1.21 -21.85
CA TRP A 327 14.22 1.74 -22.08
C TRP A 327 14.78 1.33 -23.44
N GLN A 328 14.42 0.16 -23.95
CA GLN A 328 14.79 -0.26 -25.31
C GLN A 328 14.12 0.65 -26.36
N GLU A 329 12.87 1.03 -26.15
CA GLU A 329 12.15 1.98 -27.00
C GLU A 329 12.76 3.38 -26.91
N GLU A 330 13.04 3.90 -25.70
CA GLU A 330 13.69 5.20 -25.52
C GLU A 330 15.06 5.25 -26.23
N VAL A 331 15.86 4.20 -26.13
CA VAL A 331 17.15 4.12 -26.86
C VAL A 331 16.93 4.15 -28.38
N LYS A 332 15.95 3.42 -28.91
CA LYS A 332 15.62 3.45 -30.35
C LYS A 332 15.17 4.83 -30.80
N LEU A 333 14.24 5.45 -30.05
CA LEU A 333 13.73 6.79 -30.33
C LEU A 333 14.87 7.81 -30.32
N LEU A 334 15.79 7.74 -29.35
CA LEU A 334 16.95 8.62 -29.31
C LEU A 334 17.88 8.43 -30.52
N PHE A 335 18.09 7.20 -30.99
CA PHE A 335 18.87 6.96 -32.20
C PHE A 335 18.19 7.52 -33.44
N GLU A 336 16.87 7.38 -33.55
CA GLU A 336 16.09 7.98 -34.63
C GLU A 336 16.18 9.52 -34.55
N GLU A 337 15.93 10.12 -33.40
CA GLU A 337 16.05 11.58 -33.20
C GLU A 337 17.47 12.10 -33.55
N MET A 338 18.52 11.34 -33.25
CA MET A 338 19.89 11.65 -33.67
C MET A 338 20.07 11.62 -35.19
N GLN A 339 19.49 10.63 -35.87
CA GLN A 339 19.57 10.51 -37.33
C GLN A 339 18.83 11.65 -38.03
N TRP A 340 17.73 12.14 -37.47
CA TRP A 340 16.99 13.26 -38.03
C TRP A 340 17.72 14.61 -37.87
N MET A 341 18.73 14.67 -36.99
CA MET A 341 19.55 15.86 -36.77
C MET A 341 20.85 15.91 -37.57
N LEU A 342 21.31 14.78 -38.10
CA LEU A 342 22.48 14.66 -38.98
C LEU A 342 22.07 14.86 -40.44
#